data_AF-A0A956LAG1-F1
#
_entry.id   AF-A0A956LAG1-F1
#
_cell.length_a   1.000
_cell.length_b   1.000
_cell.length_c   1.000
_cell.angle_alpha   90.00
_cell.angle_beta   90.00
_cell.angle_gamma   90.00
#
_symmetry.space_group_name_H-M   'P 1'
#
loop_
_entity.id
_entity.type
_entity.pdbx_description
1 polymer ?
#
loop_
_entity_poly.entity_id
_entity_poly.type
_entity_poly.pdbx_seq_one_letter_code
_entity_poly.pdbx_strand_id
1 'polypeptide(L)'
;GSLAVGTGLGGLVALYLRRVGHDAGLVIIVTAFVMAEVGHRVGLDPLLVALAAGVLVRNATTQGEALHHAIDGSALPVYLVFFAVTGATIHLHVLAQVGLPAALLVLVRAGTFLAGSRVACRIAGAEDSVRRWAGFGLLPQAGLALALSTLFARTFPELGPEAAALTLGVVALNELAAPIAYRMALLRSGEAGAALPPAAAPAPIPAP
;
A
#
# COMPACT_ATOMS: atom_id res chain seq x y z
N GLY A 1 -8.35 -16.15 8.18
CA GLY A 1 -9.64 -15.46 8.00
C GLY A 1 -9.57 -14.39 6.93
N SER A 2 -8.82 -13.31 7.15
CA SER A 2 -8.81 -12.08 6.33
C SER A 2 -8.61 -12.29 4.83
N LEU A 3 -7.63 -13.12 4.44
CA LEU A 3 -7.38 -13.42 3.02
C LEU A 3 -8.60 -14.06 2.35
N ALA A 4 -9.16 -15.12 2.95
CA ALA A 4 -10.32 -15.82 2.40
C ALA A 4 -11.55 -14.91 2.29
N VAL A 5 -11.80 -14.09 3.31
CA VAL A 5 -12.89 -13.10 3.31
C VAL A 5 -12.66 -12.04 2.24
N GLY A 6 -11.44 -11.53 2.10
CA GLY A 6 -11.07 -10.56 1.07
C GLY A 6 -11.24 -11.13 -0.34
N THR A 7 -10.85 -12.39 -0.57
CA THR A 7 -11.11 -13.06 -1.84
C THR A 7 -12.62 -13.16 -2.12
N GLY A 8 -13.43 -13.61 -1.15
CA GLY A 8 -14.89 -13.66 -1.31
C GLY A 8 -15.50 -12.30 -1.62
N LEU A 9 -15.08 -11.26 -0.88
CA LEU A 9 -15.53 -9.89 -1.06
C LEU A 9 -15.12 -9.32 -2.43
N GLY A 10 -13.89 -9.60 -2.88
CA GLY A 10 -13.44 -9.21 -4.22
C GLY A 10 -14.31 -9.84 -5.31
N GLY A 11 -14.75 -11.09 -5.15
CA GLY A 11 -15.69 -11.74 -6.06
C GLY A 11 -17.04 -11.04 -6.10
N LEU A 12 -17.57 -10.64 -4.93
CA LEU A 12 -18.82 -9.88 -4.84
C LEU A 12 -18.71 -8.50 -5.49
N VAL A 13 -17.62 -7.77 -5.25
CA VAL A 13 -17.35 -6.47 -5.87
C VAL A 13 -17.25 -6.61 -7.38
N ALA A 14 -16.52 -7.61 -7.88
CA ALA A 14 -16.44 -7.87 -9.32
C ALA A 14 -17.80 -8.20 -9.94
N LEU A 15 -18.64 -8.98 -9.24
CA LEU A 15 -19.99 -9.30 -9.69
C LEU A 15 -20.87 -8.03 -9.76
N TYR A 16 -20.78 -7.17 -8.75
CA TYR A 16 -21.48 -5.90 -8.71
C TYR A 16 -21.08 -4.99 -9.88
N LEU A 17 -19.77 -4.81 -10.10
CA LEU A 17 -19.25 -4.00 -11.20
C LEU A 17 -19.68 -4.54 -12.55
N ARG A 18 -19.69 -5.87 -12.71
CA ARG A 18 -20.08 -6.52 -13.97
C ARG A 18 -21.58 -6.41 -14.27
N ARG A 19 -22.46 -6.46 -13.25
CA ARG A 19 -23.92 -6.52 -13.46
C ARG A 19 -24.65 -5.20 -13.29
N VAL A 20 -24.19 -4.35 -12.39
CA VAL A 20 -24.88 -3.11 -11.99
C VAL A 20 -24.05 -1.91 -12.38
N GLY A 21 -22.83 -1.80 -11.85
CA GLY A 21 -21.88 -0.73 -12.17
C GLY A 21 -22.28 0.70 -11.80
N HIS A 22 -23.53 0.92 -11.36
CA HIS A 22 -24.04 2.24 -10.98
C HIS A 22 -23.43 2.71 -9.65
N ASP A 23 -23.09 3.99 -9.51
CA ASP A 23 -22.54 4.58 -8.27
C ASP A 23 -21.42 3.76 -7.59
N ALA A 24 -20.58 3.09 -8.40
CA ALA A 24 -19.63 2.11 -7.91
C ALA A 24 -18.70 2.63 -6.81
N GLY A 25 -18.27 3.90 -6.90
CA GLY A 25 -17.45 4.53 -5.86
C GLY A 25 -18.14 4.56 -4.49
N LEU A 26 -19.42 4.92 -4.43
CA LEU A 26 -20.18 4.93 -3.17
C LEU A 26 -20.30 3.52 -2.59
N VAL A 27 -20.60 2.52 -3.42
CA VAL A 27 -20.71 1.13 -2.98
C VAL A 27 -19.38 0.60 -2.46
N ILE A 28 -18.26 0.93 -3.12
CA ILE A 28 -16.93 0.53 -2.66
C ILE A 28 -16.60 1.19 -1.32
N ILE A 29 -16.87 2.50 -1.16
CA ILE A 29 -16.65 3.21 0.11
C ILE A 29 -17.49 2.59 1.23
N VAL A 30 -18.79 2.40 1.02
CA VAL A 30 -19.69 1.78 2.01
C VAL A 30 -19.20 0.38 2.37
N THR A 31 -18.81 -0.41 1.39
CA THR A 31 -18.25 -1.75 1.60
C THR A 31 -16.96 -1.69 2.42
N ALA A 32 -16.07 -0.74 2.14
CA ALA A 32 -14.84 -0.54 2.89
C ALA A 32 -15.12 -0.12 4.35
N PHE A 33 -16.07 0.78 4.59
CA PHE A 33 -16.49 1.19 5.93
C PHE A 33 -17.09 0.04 6.74
N VAL A 34 -18.04 -0.70 6.14
CA VAL A 34 -18.65 -1.87 6.76
C VAL A 34 -17.57 -2.90 7.10
N MET A 35 -16.66 -3.14 6.18
CA MET A 35 -15.57 -4.09 6.38
C MET A 35 -14.59 -3.61 7.47
N ALA A 36 -14.26 -2.32 7.54
CA ALA A 36 -13.41 -1.77 8.60
C ALA A 36 -14.04 -1.94 10.00
N GLU A 37 -15.34 -1.63 10.13
CA GLU A 37 -16.04 -1.71 11.42
C GLU A 37 -16.35 -3.16 11.82
N VAL A 38 -16.99 -3.93 10.95
CA VAL A 38 -17.39 -5.31 11.23
C VAL A 38 -16.18 -6.22 11.27
N GLY A 39 -15.25 -6.07 10.33
CA GLY A 39 -14.03 -6.86 10.24
C GLY A 39 -13.18 -6.72 11.50
N HIS A 40 -13.03 -5.51 12.04
CA HIS A 40 -12.31 -5.32 13.29
C HIS A 40 -12.94 -6.09 14.46
N ARG A 41 -14.28 -6.07 14.58
CA ARG A 41 -15.00 -6.77 15.67
C ARG A 41 -14.88 -8.30 15.61
N VAL A 42 -14.72 -8.86 14.42
CA VAL A 42 -14.55 -10.32 14.23
C VAL A 42 -13.08 -10.75 14.11
N GLY A 43 -12.14 -9.85 14.41
CA GLY A 43 -10.70 -10.15 14.39
C GLY A 43 -10.10 -10.30 12.99
N LEU A 44 -10.73 -9.72 11.97
CA LEU A 44 -10.17 -9.60 10.63
C LEU A 44 -9.32 -8.34 10.52
N ASP A 45 -8.29 -8.40 9.68
CA ASP A 45 -7.46 -7.25 9.34
C ASP A 45 -8.03 -6.57 8.09
N PRO A 46 -8.55 -5.34 8.21
CA PRO A 46 -9.21 -4.67 7.10
C PRO A 46 -8.29 -4.43 5.89
N LEU A 47 -7.02 -4.16 6.13
CA LEU A 47 -6.06 -3.90 5.07
C LEU A 47 -5.77 -5.17 4.26
N LEU A 48 -5.63 -6.31 4.94
CA LEU A 48 -5.46 -7.60 4.26
C LEU A 48 -6.72 -8.01 3.47
N VAL A 49 -7.91 -7.75 4.00
CA VAL A 49 -9.18 -8.01 3.28
C VAL A 49 -9.25 -7.17 2.01
N ALA A 50 -8.98 -5.86 2.11
CA ALA A 50 -9.01 -4.94 0.97
C ALA A 50 -7.93 -5.28 -0.07
N LEU A 51 -6.72 -5.61 0.37
CA LEU A 51 -5.63 -6.02 -0.51
C LEU A 51 -5.97 -7.30 -1.28
N ALA A 52 -6.45 -8.33 -0.59
CA ALA A 52 -6.85 -9.59 -1.21
C ALA A 52 -8.00 -9.40 -2.20
N ALA A 53 -8.98 -8.55 -1.87
CA ALA A 53 -10.08 -8.19 -2.77
C ALA A 53 -9.56 -7.50 -4.04
N GLY A 54 -8.70 -6.48 -3.91
CA GLY A 54 -8.13 -5.75 -5.04
C GLY A 54 -7.27 -6.64 -5.95
N VAL A 55 -6.42 -7.49 -5.36
CA VAL A 55 -5.61 -8.48 -6.09
C VAL A 55 -6.49 -9.42 -6.87
N LEU A 56 -7.55 -9.97 -6.26
CA LEU A 56 -8.49 -10.84 -6.96
C LEU A 56 -9.17 -10.11 -8.12
N VAL A 57 -9.75 -8.93 -7.89
CA VAL A 57 -10.49 -8.20 -8.93
C VAL A 57 -9.57 -7.85 -10.10
N ARG A 58 -8.32 -7.44 -9.82
CA ARG A 58 -7.35 -7.09 -10.87
C ARG A 58 -6.88 -8.29 -11.69
N ASN A 59 -6.68 -9.45 -11.06
CA ASN A 59 -6.01 -10.60 -11.71
C ASN A 59 -6.98 -11.70 -12.19
N ALA A 60 -8.13 -11.86 -11.54
CA ALA A 60 -9.08 -12.93 -11.83
C ALA A 60 -10.34 -12.43 -12.57
N THR A 61 -10.47 -11.13 -12.83
CA THR A 61 -11.66 -10.54 -13.44
C THR A 61 -11.32 -9.46 -14.47
N THR A 62 -12.26 -9.14 -15.34
CA THR A 62 -12.12 -8.05 -16.33
C THR A 62 -12.47 -6.67 -15.75
N GLN A 63 -12.79 -6.58 -14.45
CA GLN A 63 -13.32 -5.37 -13.81
C GLN A 63 -12.24 -4.51 -13.13
N GLY A 64 -10.96 -4.84 -13.31
CA GLY A 64 -9.85 -4.12 -12.66
C GLY A 64 -9.81 -2.63 -12.96
N GLU A 65 -9.97 -2.22 -14.23
CA GLU A 65 -10.00 -0.81 -14.62
C GLU A 65 -11.26 -0.09 -14.11
N ALA A 66 -12.42 -0.76 -14.16
CA ALA A 66 -13.66 -0.22 -13.62
C ALA A 66 -13.57 0.01 -12.10
N LEU A 67 -12.98 -0.94 -11.36
CA LEU A 67 -12.69 -0.80 -9.94
C LEU A 67 -11.73 0.36 -9.68
N HIS A 68 -10.64 0.46 -10.45
CA HIS A 68 -9.66 1.53 -10.29
C HIS A 68 -10.31 2.91 -10.48
N HIS A 69 -11.06 3.10 -11.57
CA HIS A 69 -11.73 4.37 -11.85
C HIS A 69 -12.77 4.74 -10.77
N ALA A 70 -13.51 3.74 -10.26
CA ALA A 70 -14.47 3.95 -9.20
C ALA A 70 -13.81 4.37 -7.87
N ILE A 71 -12.60 3.86 -7.59
CA ILE A 71 -11.84 4.23 -6.39
C ILE A 71 -11.16 5.59 -6.57
N ASP A 72 -10.57 5.86 -7.73
CA ASP A 72 -9.71 7.03 -7.97
C ASP A 72 -10.40 8.36 -7.63
N GLY A 73 -11.66 8.53 -8.08
CA GLY A 73 -12.46 9.71 -7.75
C GLY A 73 -12.76 9.89 -6.26
N SER A 74 -12.77 8.80 -5.48
CA SER A 74 -13.03 8.82 -4.03
C SER A 74 -11.76 8.84 -3.18
N ALA A 75 -10.63 8.39 -3.73
CA ALA A 75 -9.38 8.25 -3.01
C ALA A 75 -8.78 9.61 -2.66
N LEU A 76 -8.86 10.59 -3.57
CA LEU A 76 -8.26 11.90 -3.37
C LEU A 76 -8.80 12.63 -2.12
N PRO A 77 -10.12 12.77 -1.90
CA PRO A 77 -10.64 13.34 -0.65
C PRO A 77 -10.18 12.59 0.60
N VAL A 78 -10.15 11.25 0.54
CA VAL A 78 -9.70 10.41 1.67
C VAL A 78 -8.23 10.68 1.98
N TYR A 79 -7.37 10.74 0.97
CA TYR A 79 -5.96 11.08 1.14
C TYR A 79 -5.78 12.47 1.74
N LEU A 80 -6.49 13.48 1.23
CA LEU A 80 -6.41 14.84 1.75
C LEU A 80 -6.77 14.92 3.23
N VAL A 81 -7.89 14.31 3.63
CA VAL A 81 -8.30 14.29 5.05
C VAL A 81 -7.32 13.49 5.90
N PHE A 82 -6.92 12.30 5.44
CA PHE A 82 -5.99 11.43 6.17
C PHE A 82 -4.65 12.11 6.42
N PHE A 83 -4.03 12.68 5.37
CA PHE A 83 -2.73 13.34 5.49
C PHE A 83 -2.83 14.67 6.24
N ALA A 84 -3.92 15.44 6.10
CA ALA A 84 -4.11 16.67 6.87
C ALA A 84 -4.25 16.36 8.38
N VAL A 85 -5.09 15.39 8.75
CA VAL A 85 -5.27 14.98 10.15
C VAL A 85 -3.99 14.40 10.72
N THR A 86 -3.35 13.48 9.99
CA THR A 86 -2.06 12.90 10.43
C THR A 86 -1.03 14.01 10.62
N GLY A 87 -0.87 14.91 9.66
CA GLY A 87 0.05 16.04 9.74
C GLY A 87 -0.22 16.94 10.94
N ALA A 88 -1.49 17.23 11.23
CA ALA A 88 -1.89 18.03 12.37
C ALA A 88 -1.61 17.35 13.73
N THR A 89 -1.55 16.02 13.78
CA THR A 89 -1.21 15.26 15.00
C THR A 89 0.31 15.16 15.26
N ILE A 90 1.16 15.64 14.35
CA ILE A 90 2.61 15.57 14.52
C ILE A 90 3.09 16.65 15.50
N HIS A 91 3.66 16.23 16.63
CA HIS A 91 4.34 17.12 17.56
C HIS A 91 5.80 17.34 17.13
N LEU A 92 6.06 18.45 16.43
CA LEU A 92 7.39 18.85 15.91
C LEU A 92 8.49 18.84 16.98
N HIS A 93 8.17 19.21 18.22
CA HIS A 93 9.13 19.17 19.33
C HIS A 93 9.63 17.75 19.61
N VAL A 94 8.73 16.77 19.64
CA VAL A 94 9.07 15.36 19.86
C VAL A 94 9.83 14.81 18.66
N LEU A 95 9.45 15.21 17.44
CA LEU A 95 10.16 14.86 16.22
C LEU A 95 11.61 15.35 16.23
N ALA A 96 11.86 16.57 16.74
CA ALA A 96 13.22 17.11 16.86
C ALA A 96 14.10 16.29 17.82
N GLN A 97 13.51 15.72 18.89
CA GLN A 97 14.23 14.87 19.84
C GLN A 97 14.59 13.51 19.24
N VAL A 98 13.69 12.93 18.41
CA VAL A 98 13.92 11.62 17.77
C VAL A 98 14.54 11.72 16.37
N GLY A 99 14.89 12.92 15.90
CA GLY A 99 15.30 13.15 14.52
C GLY A 99 16.54 12.35 14.10
N LEU A 100 17.58 12.31 14.94
CA LEU A 100 18.80 11.54 14.67
C LEU A 100 18.53 10.01 14.68
N PRO A 101 17.89 9.44 15.73
CA PRO A 101 17.46 8.04 15.70
C PRO A 101 16.58 7.68 14.49
N ALA A 102 15.64 8.54 14.12
CA ALA A 102 14.75 8.33 12.98
C ALA A 102 15.54 8.32 11.65
N ALA A 103 16.45 9.26 11.47
CA ALA A 103 17.32 9.32 10.28
C ALA A 103 18.19 8.07 10.16
N LEU A 104 18.80 7.63 11.27
CA LEU A 104 19.58 6.39 11.29
C LEU A 104 18.71 5.18 10.90
N LEU A 105 17.50 5.07 11.46
CA LEU A 105 16.59 3.97 11.15
C LEU A 105 16.14 3.99 9.69
N VAL A 106 15.88 5.18 9.12
CA VAL A 106 15.58 5.34 7.69
C VAL A 106 16.74 4.83 6.83
N LEU A 107 17.99 5.21 7.16
CA LEU A 107 19.17 4.79 6.40
C LEU A 107 19.40 3.29 6.47
N VAL A 108 19.34 2.70 7.67
CA VAL A 108 19.49 1.26 7.88
C VAL A 108 18.42 0.52 7.09
N ARG A 109 17.16 0.92 7.25
CA ARG A 109 16.03 0.31 6.56
C ARG A 109 16.13 0.41 5.05
N ALA A 110 16.49 1.59 4.53
CA ALA A 110 16.71 1.79 3.11
C ALA A 110 17.82 0.87 2.59
N GLY A 111 18.95 0.80 3.29
CA GLY A 111 20.03 -0.13 2.99
C GLY A 111 19.56 -1.59 2.95
N THR A 112 18.79 -2.02 3.94
CA THR A 112 18.22 -3.38 4.02
C THR A 112 17.30 -3.69 2.85
N PHE A 113 16.36 -2.80 2.50
CA PHE A 113 15.46 -3.03 1.36
C PHE A 113 16.20 -3.04 0.03
N LEU A 114 17.16 -2.13 -0.16
CA LEU A 114 17.95 -2.06 -1.39
C LEU A 114 18.87 -3.29 -1.56
N ALA A 115 19.52 -3.74 -0.50
CA ALA A 115 20.36 -4.93 -0.53
C ALA A 115 19.52 -6.21 -0.63
N GLY A 116 18.49 -6.34 0.20
CA GLY A 116 17.59 -7.48 0.23
C GLY A 116 16.85 -7.68 -1.08
N SER A 117 16.34 -6.60 -1.69
CA SER A 117 15.70 -6.67 -3.02
C SER A 117 16.68 -7.16 -4.09
N ARG A 118 17.93 -6.69 -4.10
CA ARG A 118 18.93 -7.17 -5.07
C ARG A 118 19.20 -8.66 -4.93
N VAL A 119 19.33 -9.15 -3.69
CA VAL A 119 19.53 -10.57 -3.41
C VAL A 119 18.31 -11.37 -3.84
N ALA A 120 17.11 -10.95 -3.44
CA ALA A 120 15.86 -11.62 -3.78
C ALA A 120 15.64 -11.69 -5.30
N CYS A 121 15.83 -10.57 -6.01
CA CYS A 121 15.72 -10.50 -7.46
C CYS A 121 16.76 -11.38 -8.16
N ARG A 122 17.98 -11.49 -7.62
CA ARG A 122 19.02 -12.37 -8.16
C ARG A 122 18.63 -13.84 -8.00
N ILE A 123 18.11 -14.23 -6.83
CA ILE A 123 17.64 -15.60 -6.58
C ILE A 123 16.45 -15.93 -7.49
N ALA A 124 15.56 -14.97 -7.72
CA ALA A 124 14.39 -15.13 -8.60
C ALA A 124 14.73 -15.08 -10.10
N GLY A 125 15.99 -14.84 -10.50
CA GLY A 125 16.38 -14.72 -11.90
C GLY A 125 15.77 -13.50 -12.61
N ALA A 126 15.45 -12.43 -11.88
CA ALA A 126 14.83 -11.24 -12.45
C ALA A 126 15.80 -10.43 -13.31
N GLU A 127 15.24 -9.69 -14.28
CA GLU A 127 15.98 -8.81 -15.18
C GLU A 127 16.83 -7.77 -14.42
N ASP A 128 17.94 -7.36 -15.02
CA ASP A 128 18.90 -6.44 -14.43
C ASP A 128 18.29 -5.08 -14.05
N SER A 129 17.34 -4.59 -14.86
CA SER A 129 16.56 -3.37 -14.58
C SER A 129 15.79 -3.49 -13.25
N VAL A 130 15.02 -4.57 -13.10
CA VAL A 130 14.24 -4.89 -11.89
C VAL A 130 15.17 -5.08 -10.71
N ARG A 131 16.24 -5.87 -10.86
CA ARG A 131 17.23 -6.10 -9.79
C ARG A 131 17.87 -4.80 -9.28
N ARG A 132 18.08 -3.82 -10.15
CA ARG A 132 18.71 -2.54 -9.79
C ARG A 132 17.74 -1.56 -9.13
N TRP A 133 16.47 -1.55 -9.55
CA TRP A 133 15.53 -0.48 -9.21
C TRP A 133 14.37 -0.90 -8.30
N ALA A 134 13.98 -2.17 -8.23
CA ALA A 134 12.81 -2.63 -7.47
C ALA A 134 12.87 -2.25 -5.99
N GLY A 135 14.05 -2.31 -5.37
CA GLY A 135 14.23 -1.97 -3.96
C GLY A 135 13.85 -0.52 -3.61
N PHE A 136 13.91 0.41 -4.56
CA PHE A 136 13.48 1.80 -4.34
C PHE A 136 11.95 1.91 -4.20
N GLY A 137 11.19 0.98 -4.78
CA GLY A 137 9.74 0.88 -4.60
C GLY A 137 9.30 0.41 -3.21
N LEU A 138 10.24 -0.10 -2.40
CA LEU A 138 9.99 -0.56 -1.03
C LEU A 138 10.34 0.50 0.03
N LEU A 139 10.88 1.64 -0.39
CA LEU A 139 11.23 2.75 0.52
C LEU A 139 10.01 3.55 1.00
N PRO A 140 9.01 3.84 0.16
CA PRO A 140 7.82 4.58 0.60
C PRO A 140 7.09 3.82 1.71
N GLN A 141 6.75 4.54 2.77
CA GLN A 141 5.95 4.03 3.88
C GLN A 141 5.03 5.13 4.40
N ALA A 142 3.73 4.88 4.34
CA ALA A 142 2.72 5.86 4.74
C ALA A 142 1.72 5.28 5.77
N GLY A 143 0.47 5.10 5.36
CA GLY A 143 -0.69 4.96 6.25
C GLY A 143 -0.63 3.81 7.26
N LEU A 144 -0.12 2.64 6.87
CA LEU A 144 -0.04 1.49 7.80
C LEU A 144 0.90 1.79 8.98
N ALA A 145 2.03 2.45 8.75
CA ALA A 145 2.97 2.75 9.83
C ALA A 145 2.44 3.80 10.79
N LEU A 146 1.66 4.77 10.29
CA LEU A 146 0.94 5.74 11.10
C LEU A 146 -0.14 5.06 11.96
N ALA A 147 -0.89 4.10 11.39
CA ALA A 147 -1.84 3.32 12.15
C ALA A 147 -1.14 2.51 13.26
N LEU A 148 -0.04 1.83 12.93
CA LEU A 148 0.75 1.05 13.90
C LEU A 148 1.37 1.93 14.99
N SER A 149 1.79 3.16 14.69
CA SER A 149 2.33 4.07 15.70
C SER A 149 1.28 4.41 16.76
N THR A 150 0.03 4.67 16.34
CA THR A 150 -1.07 4.89 17.29
C THR A 150 -1.40 3.64 18.10
N LEU A 151 -1.28 2.45 17.50
CA LEU A 151 -1.46 1.19 18.21
C LEU A 151 -0.37 0.98 19.27
N PHE A 152 0.90 1.26 18.95
CA PHE A 152 2.00 1.17 19.91
C PHE A 152 1.79 2.08 21.11
N ALA A 153 1.44 3.36 20.87
CA ALA A 153 1.17 4.32 21.94
C ALA A 153 0.04 3.87 22.88
N ARG A 154 -0.97 3.15 22.37
CA ARG A 154 -2.09 2.63 23.17
C ARG A 154 -1.77 1.31 23.87
N THR A 155 -0.94 0.47 23.26
CA THR A 155 -0.69 -0.90 23.72
C THR A 155 0.44 -0.95 24.76
N PHE A 156 1.44 -0.09 24.63
CA PHE A 156 2.63 -0.09 25.49
C PHE A 156 2.75 1.25 26.23
N PRO A 157 2.35 1.33 27.51
CA PRO A 157 2.30 2.59 28.25
C PRO A 157 3.66 3.29 28.41
N GLU A 158 4.74 2.51 28.58
CA GLU A 158 6.09 3.05 28.84
C GLU A 158 6.85 3.34 27.54
N LEU A 159 6.89 2.40 26.61
CA LEU A 159 7.68 2.50 25.36
C LEU A 159 6.87 3.02 24.16
N GLY A 160 5.54 2.94 24.22
CA GLY A 160 4.64 3.24 23.11
C GLY A 160 4.75 4.67 22.61
N PRO A 161 4.76 5.71 23.47
CA PRO A 161 4.92 7.09 23.04
C PRO A 161 6.22 7.35 22.29
N GLU A 162 7.35 6.81 22.77
CA GLU A 162 8.65 6.96 22.13
C GLU A 162 8.73 6.19 20.80
N ALA A 163 8.21 4.96 20.76
CA ALA A 163 8.13 4.16 19.54
C ALA A 163 7.22 4.82 18.48
N ALA A 164 6.11 5.43 18.93
CA ALA A 164 5.20 6.15 18.05
C ALA A 164 5.87 7.39 17.48
N ALA A 165 6.55 8.19 18.32
CA ALA A 165 7.34 9.34 17.90
C ALA A 165 8.42 8.97 16.87
N LEU A 166 9.20 7.91 17.15
CA LEU A 166 10.22 7.42 16.24
C LEU A 166 9.61 6.99 14.89
N THR A 167 8.49 6.27 14.93
CA THR A 167 7.77 5.81 13.73
C THR A 167 7.26 6.98 12.90
N LEU A 168 6.66 7.98 13.55
CA LEU A 168 6.22 9.23 12.90
C LEU A 168 7.41 9.96 12.25
N GLY A 169 8.56 10.01 12.91
CA GLY A 169 9.76 10.61 12.35
C GLY A 169 10.33 9.88 11.15
N VAL A 170 10.34 8.55 11.18
CA VAL A 170 10.70 7.72 10.01
C VAL A 170 9.74 7.99 8.84
N VAL A 171 8.43 8.03 9.08
CA VAL A 171 7.44 8.33 8.04
C VAL A 171 7.69 9.73 7.47
N ALA A 172 7.82 10.76 8.32
CA ALA A 172 8.04 12.14 7.86
C ALA A 172 9.30 12.28 6.98
N LEU A 173 10.41 11.65 7.37
CA LEU A 173 11.64 11.66 6.57
C LEU A 173 11.48 10.88 5.24
N ASN A 174 10.80 9.73 5.27
CA ASN A 174 10.55 8.93 4.07
C ASN A 174 9.59 9.62 3.10
N GLU A 175 8.55 10.32 3.57
CA GLU A 175 7.63 11.06 2.70
C GLU A 175 8.36 12.16 1.89
N LEU A 176 9.44 12.74 2.42
CA LEU A 176 10.26 13.72 1.70
C LEU A 176 11.22 13.05 0.69
N ALA A 177 11.85 11.95 1.08
CA ALA A 177 12.93 11.34 0.29
C ALA A 177 12.45 10.24 -0.68
N ALA A 178 11.52 9.40 -0.24
CA ALA A 178 11.12 8.19 -0.95
C ALA A 178 10.38 8.46 -2.27
N PRO A 179 9.46 9.44 -2.40
CA PRO A 179 8.84 9.76 -3.69
C PRO A 179 9.85 10.23 -4.74
N ILE A 180 10.87 11.01 -4.33
CA ILE A 180 11.95 11.46 -5.21
C ILE A 180 12.79 10.26 -5.66
N ALA A 181 13.19 9.41 -4.72
CA ALA A 181 13.97 8.21 -5.00
C ALA A 181 13.21 7.21 -5.89
N TYR A 182 11.92 7.01 -5.62
CA TYR A 182 11.03 6.15 -6.40
C TYR A 182 10.83 6.68 -7.82
N ARG A 183 10.56 7.98 -7.97
CA ARG A 183 10.45 8.63 -9.29
C ARG A 183 11.75 8.49 -10.09
N MET A 184 12.90 8.71 -9.45
CA MET A 184 14.20 8.53 -10.10
C MET A 184 14.42 7.07 -10.52
N ALA A 185 14.01 6.11 -9.70
CA ALA A 185 14.10 4.69 -10.03
C ALA A 185 13.23 4.33 -11.25
N LEU A 186 11.99 4.82 -11.32
CA LEU A 186 11.09 4.64 -12.46
C LEU A 186 11.64 5.25 -13.76
N LEU A 187 12.21 6.46 -13.67
CA LEU A 187 12.82 7.12 -14.83
C LEU A 187 14.05 6.36 -15.32
N ARG A 188 14.87 5.83 -14.40
CA ARG A 188 16.10 5.10 -14.73
C ARG A 188 15.89 3.62 -15.03
N SER A 189 14.73 3.05 -14.71
CA SER A 189 14.32 1.72 -15.17
C SER A 189 13.80 1.75 -16.60
N GLY A 190 13.37 2.92 -17.09
CA GLY A 190 12.71 3.06 -18.38
C GLY A 190 11.22 2.72 -18.36
N GLU A 191 10.66 2.46 -17.19
CA GLU A 191 9.23 2.13 -17.03
C GLU A 191 8.33 3.37 -16.93
N ALA A 192 8.92 4.55 -16.71
CA ALA A 192 8.18 5.80 -16.73
C ALA A 192 7.67 6.10 -18.16
N GLY A 193 6.36 5.93 -18.38
CA GLY A 193 5.69 6.24 -19.65
C GLY A 193 5.78 5.15 -20.73
N ALA A 194 6.27 3.95 -20.39
CA ALA A 194 6.19 2.79 -21.29
C ALA A 194 4.72 2.34 -21.40
N ALA A 195 4.19 2.26 -22.62
CA ALA A 195 2.88 1.67 -22.87
C ALA A 195 2.91 0.19 -22.44
N LEU A 196 1.90 -0.26 -21.68
CA LEU A 196 1.75 -1.67 -21.34
C LEU A 196 1.73 -2.50 -22.64
N PRO A 197 2.56 -3.54 -22.77
CA PRO A 197 2.41 -4.51 -23.84
C PRO A 197 0.97 -5.04 -23.81
N PRO A 198 0.31 -5.23 -24.98
CA PRO A 198 -1.02 -5.81 -25.02
C PRO A 198 -1.02 -7.13 -24.23
N ALA A 199 -2.01 -7.32 -23.36
CA ALA A 199 -2.11 -8.50 -22.51
C ALA A 199 -1.97 -9.76 -23.37
N ALA A 200 -1.05 -10.65 -22.99
CA ALA A 200 -0.82 -11.89 -23.70
C ALA A 200 -2.15 -12.66 -23.81
N ALA A 201 -2.52 -13.03 -25.03
CA ALA A 201 -3.74 -13.79 -25.28
C ALA A 201 -3.73 -15.08 -24.42
N PRO A 202 -4.86 -15.44 -23.81
CA PRO A 202 -4.93 -16.67 -23.01
C PRO A 202 -4.49 -17.86 -23.86
N ALA A 203 -3.64 -18.72 -23.28
CA ALA A 203 -3.15 -19.92 -23.94
C ALA A 203 -4.34 -20.75 -24.48
N PRO A 204 -4.28 -21.25 -25.72
CA PRO A 204 -5.35 -22.05 -26.28
C PRO A 204 -5.58 -23.27 -25.39
N ILE A 205 -6.84 -23.45 -24.97
CA ILE A 205 -7.28 -24.62 -24.22
C ILE A 205 -7.00 -25.85 -25.10
N PRO A 206 -6.23 -26.85 -24.64
CA PRO A 206 -6.02 -28.06 -25.41
C PRO A 206 -7.37 -28.70 -25.72
N ALA A 207 -7.62 -28.93 -27.02
CA ALA A 207 -8.81 -29.64 -27.47
C ALA A 207 -8.83 -31.07 -26.87
N PRO A 208 -10.01 -31.60 -26.51
CA PRO A 208 -10.14 -32.96 -25.98
C PRO A 208 -9.70 -34.03 -26.99
#